data_AF-A0A4D7C7N1-F1
#
_entry.id   AF-A0A4D7C7N1-F1
#
_cell.length_a   1.000
_cell.length_b   1.000
_cell.length_c   1.000
_cell.angle_alpha   90.00
_cell.angle_beta   90.00
_cell.angle_gamma   90.00
#
_symmetry.space_group_name_H-M   'P 1'
#
loop_
_entity.id
_entity.type
_entity.pdbx_description
1 polymer ?
#
loop_
_entity_poly.entity_id
_entity_poly.type
_entity_poly.pdbx_seq_one_letter_code
_entity_poly.pdbx_strand_id
1 'polypeptide(L)'
;MLGEAKHRIAWLDDNRLLVATDYGPGSLTSSGYPRIVKIWQRGAPITQARTIFEGKESDVWVAPQTYVTKEGVFATIHQGKTFWTGTVYHLRDDGQTVASPCPRMPTSRPCSAEPRSRSYGLI
;
A
#
# COMPACT_ATOMS: atom_id res chain seq x y z
N MET A 1 10.06 0.24 22.38
CA MET A 1 10.74 -0.30 21.19
C MET A 1 9.77 -1.17 20.41
N LEU A 2 9.96 -1.33 19.10
CA LEU A 2 9.20 -2.31 18.32
C LEU A 2 9.73 -3.72 18.63
N GLY A 3 8.82 -4.68 18.77
CA GLY A 3 9.18 -6.10 18.91
C GLY A 3 9.63 -6.69 17.58
N GLU A 4 10.14 -7.92 17.61
CA GLU A 4 10.55 -8.66 16.40
C GLU A 4 9.33 -8.96 15.51
N ALA A 5 9.33 -8.42 14.28
CA ALA A 5 8.32 -8.72 13.27
C ALA A 5 8.83 -8.38 11.86
N LYS A 6 8.04 -8.70 10.83
CA LYS A 6 8.25 -8.13 9.50
C LYS A 6 7.82 -6.66 9.53
N HIS A 7 8.77 -5.74 9.44
CA HIS A 7 8.50 -4.32 9.40
C HIS A 7 8.50 -3.78 7.96
N ARG A 8 7.65 -2.80 7.69
CA ARG A 8 7.71 -1.94 6.51
C ARG A 8 7.53 -0.51 6.98
N ILE A 9 8.47 0.37 6.61
CA ILE A 9 8.46 1.77 7.02
C ILE A 9 8.71 2.68 5.82
N ALA A 10 8.14 3.88 5.86
CA ALA A 10 8.38 4.92 4.86
C ALA A 10 8.30 6.32 5.51
N TRP A 11 9.16 7.25 5.10
CA TRP A 11 9.24 8.61 5.66
C TRP A 11 8.27 9.56 4.95
N LEU A 12 7.32 10.13 5.69
CA LEU A 12 6.49 11.23 5.18
C LEU A 12 7.25 12.55 5.26
N ASP A 13 7.92 12.78 6.39
CA ASP A 13 8.78 13.93 6.67
C ASP A 13 9.63 13.65 7.91
N ASP A 14 10.44 14.62 8.34
CA ASP A 14 11.34 14.54 9.49
C ASP A 14 10.69 14.04 10.80
N ASN A 15 9.39 14.24 10.95
CA ASN A 15 8.65 13.95 12.17
C ASN A 15 7.56 12.88 12.01
N ARG A 16 7.29 12.40 10.79
CA ARG A 16 6.23 11.42 10.53
C ARG A 16 6.72 10.23 9.72
N LEU A 17 6.42 9.03 10.22
CA LEU A 17 6.66 7.75 9.54
C LEU A 17 5.34 7.03 9.26
N LEU A 18 5.27 6.40 8.10
CA LEU A 18 4.36 5.29 7.86
C LEU A 18 4.98 4.02 8.43
N VAL A 19 4.26 3.32 9.29
CA VAL A 19 4.73 2.10 9.95
C VAL A 19 3.71 0.99 9.78
N ALA A 20 4.14 -0.11 9.17
CA ALA A 20 3.42 -1.37 9.13
C ALA A 20 4.25 -2.43 9.88
N THR A 21 3.65 -2.99 10.92
CA THR A 21 4.29 -3.98 11.81
C THR A 21 3.22 -4.80 12.54
N ASP A 22 3.66 -5.71 13.39
CA ASP A 22 2.80 -6.40 14.35
C ASP A 22 2.37 -5.40 15.44
N TYR A 23 1.06 -5.15 15.51
CA TYR A 23 0.40 -4.34 16.55
C TYR A 23 -0.35 -5.20 17.57
N GLY A 24 -0.15 -6.51 17.55
CA GLY A 24 -0.87 -7.50 18.35
C GLY A 24 -1.79 -8.41 17.52
N PRO A 25 -2.63 -9.20 18.19
CA PRO A 25 -3.52 -10.17 17.55
C PRO A 25 -4.35 -9.56 16.41
N GLY A 26 -4.36 -10.23 15.25
CA GLY A 26 -5.11 -9.80 14.06
C GLY A 26 -4.45 -8.71 13.21
N SER A 27 -3.27 -8.20 13.61
CA SER A 27 -2.54 -7.17 12.84
C SER A 27 -1.73 -7.71 11.66
N LEU A 28 -1.60 -9.04 11.57
CA LEU A 28 -0.85 -9.74 10.55
C LEU A 28 -1.77 -10.45 9.55
N THR A 29 -1.25 -10.66 8.34
CA THR A 29 -1.82 -11.60 7.37
C THR A 29 -1.53 -13.04 7.78
N SER A 30 -2.21 -14.00 7.15
CA SER A 30 -1.91 -15.43 7.32
C SER A 30 -0.47 -15.80 6.95
N SER A 31 0.20 -14.98 6.13
CA SER A 31 1.61 -15.11 5.74
C SER A 31 2.59 -14.41 6.70
N GLY A 32 2.09 -13.89 7.82
CA GLY A 32 2.87 -13.20 8.85
C GLY A 32 3.43 -11.85 8.40
N TYR A 33 2.85 -11.21 7.39
CA TYR A 33 3.18 -9.83 7.00
C TYR A 33 2.23 -8.85 7.68
N PRO A 34 2.67 -7.61 7.96
CA PRO A 34 1.77 -6.61 8.50
C PRO A 34 0.67 -6.29 7.49
N ARG A 35 -0.57 -6.19 7.98
CA ARG A 35 -1.73 -5.78 7.18
C ARG A 35 -2.21 -4.35 7.51
N ILE A 36 -1.75 -3.80 8.63
CA ILE A 36 -2.15 -2.48 9.13
C ILE A 36 -1.01 -1.48 8.91
N VAL A 37 -1.31 -0.34 8.29
CA VAL A 37 -0.39 0.80 8.17
C VAL A 37 -0.89 1.93 9.04
N LYS A 38 0.02 2.48 9.86
CA LYS A 38 -0.25 3.63 10.72
C LYS A 38 0.69 4.79 10.43
N ILE A 39 0.22 6.02 10.63
CA ILE A 39 1.07 7.22 10.72
C ILE A 39 1.53 7.37 12.16
N TRP A 40 2.84 7.35 12.37
CA TRP A 40 3.48 7.60 13.64
C TRP A 40 4.18 8.95 13.65
N GLN A 41 3.98 9.70 14.74
CA GLN A 41 4.68 10.96 15.01
C GLN A 41 5.89 10.69 15.89
N ARG A 42 7.06 11.21 15.51
CA ARG A 42 8.28 11.15 16.32
C ARG A 42 8.02 11.67 17.73
N GLY A 43 8.51 10.93 18.73
CA GLY A 43 8.33 11.26 20.15
C GLY A 43 7.05 10.72 20.77
N ALA A 44 6.05 10.33 19.96
CA ALA A 44 4.86 9.65 20.47
C ALA A 44 5.14 8.14 20.68
N PRO A 45 4.45 7.47 21.62
CA PRO A 45 4.39 6.01 21.65
C PRO A 45 3.78 5.46 20.35
N ILE A 46 4.34 4.37 19.81
CA ILE A 46 3.83 3.73 18.59
C ILE A 46 2.37 3.24 18.72
N THR A 47 1.93 2.96 19.95
CA THR A 47 0.54 2.58 20.26
C THR A 47 -0.47 3.69 19.99
N GLN A 48 -0.03 4.96 19.98
CA GLN A 48 -0.84 6.13 19.63
C GLN A 48 -0.83 6.45 18.14
N ALA A 49 -0.10 5.68 17.31
CA ALA A 49 -0.09 5.89 15.87
C ALA A 49 -1.50 5.71 15.28
N ARG A 50 -1.87 6.57 14.33
CA ARG A 50 -3.19 6.56 13.70
C ARG A 50 -3.21 5.58 12.54
N THR A 51 -4.15 4.62 12.54
CA THR A 51 -4.36 3.74 11.38
C THR A 51 -4.85 4.54 10.18
N ILE A 52 -4.20 4.32 9.04
CA ILE A 52 -4.59 4.93 7.75
C ILE A 52 -5.04 3.88 6.72
N PHE A 53 -4.64 2.63 6.92
CA PHE A 53 -4.98 1.55 6.01
C PHE A 53 -4.96 0.21 6.73
N GLU A 54 -5.90 -0.65 6.34
CA GLU A 54 -5.99 -2.02 6.79
C GLU A 54 -6.33 -2.95 5.62
N GLY A 55 -5.45 -3.90 5.35
CA GLY A 55 -5.69 -5.00 4.42
C GLY A 55 -6.48 -6.14 5.05
N LYS A 56 -6.80 -7.15 4.25
CA LYS A 56 -7.46 -8.38 4.70
C LYS A 56 -6.43 -9.35 5.27
N GLU A 57 -6.87 -10.25 6.15
CA GLU A 57 -6.04 -11.35 6.66
C GLU A 57 -5.54 -12.27 5.54
N SER A 58 -6.35 -12.44 4.50
CA SER A 58 -6.06 -13.26 3.32
C SER A 58 -5.13 -12.60 2.31
N ASP A 59 -4.82 -11.31 2.46
CA ASP A 59 -3.84 -10.65 1.61
C ASP A 59 -2.45 -11.22 1.90
N VAL A 60 -1.53 -11.13 0.95
CA VAL A 60 -0.16 -11.60 1.17
C VAL A 60 0.59 -10.60 2.05
N TRP A 61 0.50 -9.29 1.74
CA TRP A 61 1.22 -8.24 2.43
C TRP A 61 0.62 -6.85 2.20
N VAL A 62 0.92 -5.92 3.10
CA VAL A 62 0.71 -4.48 2.91
C VAL A 62 2.01 -3.75 3.23
N ALA A 63 2.39 -2.79 2.39
CA ALA A 63 3.60 -1.99 2.60
C ALA A 63 3.40 -0.52 2.20
N PRO A 64 3.76 0.44 3.06
CA PRO A 64 3.88 1.84 2.65
C PRO A 64 5.13 2.06 1.79
N GLN A 65 5.06 3.01 0.86
CA GLN A 65 6.20 3.52 0.10
C GLN A 65 6.10 5.05 0.00
N THR A 66 7.24 5.72 -0.10
CA THR A 66 7.32 7.17 -0.26
C THR A 66 8.23 7.50 -1.42
N TYR A 67 7.78 8.41 -2.28
CA TYR A 67 8.50 8.91 -3.43
C TYR A 67 8.85 10.36 -3.18
N VAL A 68 10.14 10.68 -3.22
CA VAL A 68 10.62 12.06 -3.09
C VAL A 68 10.88 12.59 -4.49
N THR A 69 10.14 13.63 -4.87
CA THR A 69 10.31 14.31 -6.16
C THR A 69 10.58 15.80 -5.93
N LYS A 70 10.83 16.54 -7.00
CA LYS A 70 11.01 18.00 -6.92
C LYS A 70 9.72 18.73 -6.50
N GLU A 71 8.57 18.11 -6.72
CA GLU A 71 7.24 18.62 -6.36
C GLU A 71 6.86 18.33 -4.90
N GLY A 72 7.56 17.42 -4.23
CA GLY A 72 7.32 17.06 -2.84
C GLY A 72 7.43 15.57 -2.57
N VAL A 73 6.94 15.16 -1.40
CA VAL A 73 6.88 13.75 -0.98
C VAL A 73 5.48 13.21 -1.25
N PHE A 74 5.40 12.13 -2.02
CA PHE A 74 4.17 11.41 -2.28
C PHE A 74 4.23 10.04 -1.62
N ALA A 75 3.21 9.68 -0.84
CA ALA A 75 3.15 8.39 -0.19
C ALA A 75 2.08 7.49 -0.80
N THR A 76 2.42 6.22 -0.95
CA THR A 76 1.50 5.18 -1.42
C THR A 76 1.47 4.01 -0.44
N ILE A 77 0.40 3.22 -0.52
CA ILE A 77 0.27 1.94 0.15
C ILE A 77 0.05 0.88 -0.90
N HIS A 78 0.91 -0.12 -0.89
CA HIS A 78 0.83 -1.24 -1.79
C HIS A 78 0.20 -2.40 -1.02
N GLN A 79 -0.92 -2.89 -1.54
CA GLN A 79 -1.62 -4.06 -1.03
C GLN A 79 -1.42 -5.22 -2.01
N GLY A 80 -0.67 -6.25 -1.61
CA GLY A 80 -0.56 -7.50 -2.34
C GLY A 80 -1.71 -8.42 -1.98
N LYS A 81 -2.76 -8.47 -2.82
CA LYS A 81 -3.92 -9.36 -2.62
C LYS A 81 -3.55 -10.82 -2.87
N THR A 82 -2.68 -11.03 -3.85
CA THR A 82 -1.99 -12.29 -4.10
C THR A 82 -0.52 -11.96 -4.40
N PHE A 83 0.30 -12.98 -4.69
CA PHE A 83 1.66 -12.75 -5.18
C PHE A 83 1.70 -12.02 -6.53
N TRP A 84 0.64 -12.13 -7.34
CA TRP A 84 0.59 -11.61 -8.71
C TRP A 84 -0.28 -10.36 -8.86
N THR A 85 -1.23 -10.17 -7.95
CA THR A 85 -2.21 -9.10 -8.03
C THR A 85 -2.12 -8.20 -6.81
N GLY A 86 -2.20 -6.91 -7.06
CA GLY A 86 -2.18 -5.90 -6.01
C GLY A 86 -3.01 -4.69 -6.36
N THR A 87 -3.08 -3.78 -5.41
CA THR A 87 -3.70 -2.47 -5.57
C THR A 87 -2.79 -1.46 -4.89
N VAL A 88 -2.52 -0.37 -5.60
CA VAL A 88 -1.80 0.78 -5.04
C VAL A 88 -2.84 1.78 -4.59
N TYR A 89 -2.65 2.33 -3.40
CA TYR A 89 -3.45 3.42 -2.86
C TYR A 89 -2.56 4.63 -2.67
N HIS A 90 -3.07 5.82 -2.97
CA HIS A 90 -2.39 7.10 -2.76
C HIS A 90 -2.86 7.68 -1.42
N LEU A 91 -1.91 8.12 -0.59
CA LEU A 91 -2.20 8.84 0.63
C LEU A 91 -2.55 10.29 0.28
N ARG A 92 -3.71 10.74 0.76
CA ARG A 92 -4.17 12.12 0.62
C ARG A 92 -3.73 12.96 1.83
N ASP A 93 -3.78 14.28 1.69
CA ASP A 93 -3.40 15.22 2.76
C ASP A 93 -4.30 15.13 4.00
N ASP A 94 -5.57 14.74 3.82
CA ASP A 94 -6.51 14.43 4.92
C ASP A 94 -6.16 13.13 5.64
N GLY A 95 -5.13 12.42 5.17
CA GLY A 95 -4.66 11.17 5.72
C GLY A 95 -5.56 9.98 5.45
N GLN A 96 -6.46 10.08 4.48
CA GLN A 96 -7.20 8.96 3.88
C GLN A 96 -6.45 8.41 2.67
N THR A 97 -6.83 7.19 2.25
CA THR A 97 -6.21 6.51 1.12
C THR A 97 -7.20 6.34 -0.02
N VAL A 98 -6.80 6.71 -1.23
CA VAL A 98 -7.62 6.52 -2.43
C VAL A 98 -6.97 5.49 -3.36
N ALA A 99 -7.75 4.57 -3.89
CA ALA A 99 -7.24 3.57 -4.82
C ALA A 99 -6.72 4.25 -6.10
N SER A 100 -5.55 3.82 -6.56
CA SER A 100 -4.99 4.27 -7.83
C SER A 100 -5.95 3.90 -8.97
N PRO A 101 -6.22 4.81 -9.92
CA PRO A 101 -7.04 4.52 -11.09
C PRO A 101 -6.36 3.56 -12.08
N CYS A 102 -5.09 3.21 -11.82
CA CYS A 102 -4.35 2.26 -12.63
C CYS A 102 -5.08 0.91 -12.70
N PRO A 103 -5.20 0.30 -13.89
CA PRO A 103 -5.78 -1.03 -14.03
C PRO A 103 -5.10 -2.02 -13.08
N ARG A 104 -5.88 -2.94 -12.52
CA ARG A 104 -5.32 -4.11 -11.83
C ARG A 104 -4.33 -4.78 -12.78
N MET A 105 -3.15 -5.16 -12.27
CA MET A 105 -2.15 -5.84 -13.09
C MET A 105 -2.83 -6.93 -13.91
N PRO A 106 -2.68 -6.91 -15.25
CA PRO A 106 -3.34 -7.89 -16.08
C PRO A 106 -2.82 -9.25 -15.66
N THR A 107 -3.70 -10.11 -15.16
CA THR A 107 -3.44 -11.55 -15.14
C THR A 107 -3.15 -11.91 -16.58
N SER A 108 -1.98 -12.52 -16.83
CA SER A 108 -1.48 -12.93 -18.16
C SER A 108 -2.64 -13.20 -19.12
N ARG A 109 -2.80 -12.36 -20.16
CA ARG A 109 -3.72 -12.72 -21.25
C ARG A 109 -3.18 -14.02 -21.85
N PRO A 110 -3.93 -15.12 -21.89
CA PRO A 110 -3.51 -16.25 -22.73
C PRO A 110 -3.35 -15.73 -24.17
N CYS A 111 -2.31 -16.21 -24.84
CA CYS A 111 -1.84 -15.74 -26.15
C CYS A 111 -2.86 -15.90 -27.30
N SER A 112 -4.06 -16.46 -27.04
CA SER A 112 -5.05 -16.86 -28.03
C SER A 112 -6.16 -15.83 -28.32
N ALA A 113 -6.06 -14.58 -27.84
CA ALA A 113 -7.08 -13.58 -28.11
C ALA A 113 -6.83 -12.85 -29.44
N GLU A 114 -7.58 -13.26 -30.46
CA GLU A 114 -7.75 -12.69 -31.81
C GLU A 114 -7.67 -11.15 -31.85
N PRO A 115 -7.02 -10.56 -32.88
CA PRO A 115 -6.87 -9.11 -32.98
C PRO A 115 -8.24 -8.47 -33.25
N ARG A 116 -8.74 -7.66 -32.30
CA ARG A 116 -9.89 -6.78 -32.59
C ARG A 116 -9.44 -5.72 -33.60
N SER A 117 -10.08 -5.69 -34.77
CA SER A 117 -9.97 -4.58 -35.70
C SER A 117 -10.44 -3.30 -34.99
N ARG A 118 -9.56 -2.30 -34.89
CA ARG A 118 -9.96 -0.94 -34.53
C ARG A 118 -10.21 -0.19 -35.83
N SER A 119 -11.47 -0.01 -36.17
CA SER A 119 -11.89 1.03 -37.11
C SER A 119 -11.70 2.38 -36.41
N TYR A 120 -10.68 3.14 -36.80
CA TYR A 120 -10.59 4.54 -36.41
C TYR A 120 -11.58 5.33 -37.28
N GLY A 121 -12.63 5.86 -36.67
CA GLY A 121 -13.50 6.85 -37.28
C GLY A 121 -12.81 8.21 -37.26
N LEU A 122 -12.63 8.78 -38.46
CA LEU A 122 -12.22 10.16 -38.69
C LEU A 122 -13.29 11.13 -38.16
N ILE A 123 -12.85 12.13 -37.40
CA ILE A 123 -13.36 13.50 -37.41
C ILE A 123 -12.18 14.45 -37.26
#